data_AF-W7L033-F1
#
_entry.id   AF-W7L033-F1
#
_cell.length_a   1.000
_cell.length_b   1.000
_cell.length_c   1.000
_cell.angle_alpha   90.00
_cell.angle_beta   90.00
_cell.angle_gamma   90.00
#
_symmetry.space_group_name_H-M   'P 1'
#
loop_
_entity.id
_entity.type
_entity.pdbx_description
1 polymer ?
#
loop_
_entity_poly.entity_id
_entity_poly.type
_entity_poly.pdbx_seq_one_letter_code
_entity_poly.pdbx_strand_id
1 'polypeptide(L)'
;MNTELLREIKRLYYNEKLSTRQVASIVGIQASSVGDYLNKYAEGTRDRKMACKLRTNDEYREKIKFTQLGEKNSVAKLTEEKVLKIRQIYEDLLSEGHGKTQAQYYLAKKYGVKRPTVSDIVRRRTWKHI
;
A
#
# COMPACT_ATOMS: atom_id res chain seq x y z
N MET A 1 -22.88 -0.07 -36.59
CA MET A 1 -22.10 -0.33 -35.35
C MET A 1 -21.50 -1.72 -35.49
N ASN A 2 -20.21 -1.89 -35.22
CA ASN A 2 -19.58 -3.20 -35.28
C ASN A 2 -20.13 -4.08 -34.12
N THR A 3 -21.03 -5.01 -34.45
CA THR A 3 -21.72 -5.86 -33.49
C THR A 3 -20.78 -6.82 -32.77
N GLU A 4 -19.72 -7.25 -33.45
CA GLU A 4 -18.66 -8.08 -32.88
C GLU A 4 -17.86 -7.30 -31.83
N LEU A 5 -17.52 -6.04 -32.15
CA LEU A 5 -16.82 -5.15 -31.22
C LEU A 5 -17.59 -4.98 -29.90
N LEU A 6 -18.91 -4.71 -29.98
CA LEU A 6 -19.73 -4.57 -28.78
C LEU A 6 -19.83 -5.88 -28.01
N ARG A 7 -19.98 -7.02 -28.70
CA ARG A 7 -20.04 -8.35 -28.06
C ARG A 7 -18.75 -8.63 -27.28
N GLU A 8 -17.61 -8.28 -27.87
CA GLU A 8 -16.29 -8.47 -27.25
C GLU A 8 -16.09 -7.54 -26.06
N ILE A 9 -16.46 -6.26 -26.18
CA ILE A 9 -16.43 -5.31 -25.05
C ILE A 9 -17.28 -5.82 -23.89
N LYS A 10 -18.50 -6.32 -24.16
CA LYS A 10 -19.38 -6.89 -23.12
C LYS A 10 -18.75 -8.11 -22.45
N ARG A 11 -18.18 -9.02 -23.23
CA ARG A 11 -17.51 -10.23 -22.74
C ARG A 11 -16.36 -9.87 -21.80
N LEU A 12 -15.44 -9.02 -22.24
CA LEU A 12 -14.27 -8.60 -21.45
C LEU A 12 -14.66 -7.80 -20.19
N TYR A 13 -15.67 -6.92 -20.29
CA TYR A 13 -16.06 -6.05 -19.18
C TYR A 13 -16.94 -6.74 -18.13
N TYR A 14 -17.99 -7.46 -18.55
CA TYR A 14 -18.95 -8.06 -17.63
C TYR A 14 -18.58 -9.48 -17.22
N ASN A 15 -17.99 -10.29 -18.10
CA ASN A 15 -17.67 -11.69 -17.76
C ASN A 15 -16.27 -11.79 -17.16
N GLU A 16 -15.26 -11.25 -17.84
CA GLU A 16 -13.86 -11.27 -17.36
C GLU A 16 -13.54 -10.18 -16.34
N LYS A 17 -14.49 -9.28 -16.06
CA LYS A 17 -14.40 -8.22 -15.04
C LYS A 17 -13.22 -7.24 -15.27
N LEU A 18 -12.71 -7.12 -16.49
CA LEU A 18 -11.61 -6.22 -16.83
C LEU A 18 -12.01 -4.74 -16.71
N SER A 19 -11.08 -3.84 -16.39
CA SER A 19 -11.34 -2.39 -16.40
C SER A 19 -11.56 -1.85 -17.81
N THR A 20 -12.27 -0.72 -17.95
CA THR A 20 -12.48 -0.08 -19.28
C THR A 20 -11.15 0.21 -20.00
N ARG A 21 -10.08 0.53 -19.25
CA ARG A 21 -8.73 0.72 -19.81
C ARG A 21 -8.11 -0.59 -20.33
N GLN A 22 -8.28 -1.69 -19.61
CA GLN A 22 -7.79 -3.00 -20.07
C GLN A 22 -8.56 -3.47 -21.30
N VAL A 23 -9.88 -3.33 -21.30
CA VAL A 23 -10.72 -3.63 -22.47
C VAL A 23 -10.28 -2.80 -23.67
N ALA A 24 -10.09 -1.49 -23.47
CA ALA A 24 -9.58 -0.58 -24.51
C ALA A 24 -8.23 -1.03 -25.08
N SER A 25 -7.30 -1.44 -24.22
CA SER A 25 -5.99 -1.91 -24.65
C SER A 25 -6.06 -3.21 -25.46
N ILE A 26 -6.97 -4.13 -25.12
CA ILE A 26 -7.14 -5.41 -25.83
C ILE A 26 -7.80 -5.18 -27.19
N VAL A 27 -8.83 -4.33 -27.20
CA VAL A 27 -9.67 -4.09 -28.37
C VAL A 27 -9.06 -3.04 -29.31
N GLY A 28 -8.05 -2.31 -28.85
CA GLY A 28 -7.35 -1.30 -29.66
C GLY A 28 -8.11 0.02 -29.82
N ILE A 29 -8.93 0.40 -28.84
CA ILE A 29 -9.71 1.65 -28.87
C ILE A 29 -9.45 2.51 -27.63
N GLN A 30 -9.96 3.73 -27.59
CA GLN A 30 -9.85 4.58 -26.40
C GLN A 30 -10.76 4.11 -25.27
N ALA A 31 -10.30 4.25 -24.01
CA ALA A 31 -11.06 3.85 -22.83
C ALA A 31 -12.35 4.65 -22.62
N SER A 32 -12.37 5.93 -23.05
CA SER A 32 -13.58 6.75 -23.09
C SER A 32 -14.63 6.12 -24.00
N SER A 33 -14.24 5.72 -25.21
CA SER A 33 -15.11 5.07 -26.18
C SER A 33 -15.70 3.77 -25.63
N VAL A 34 -14.94 2.97 -24.88
CA VAL A 34 -15.48 1.77 -24.19
C VAL A 34 -16.60 2.14 -23.23
N GLY A 35 -16.41 3.20 -22.44
CA GLY A 35 -17.44 3.71 -21.52
C GLY A 35 -18.69 4.16 -22.26
N ASP A 36 -18.52 4.93 -23.34
CA ASP A 36 -19.63 5.39 -24.18
C ASP A 36 -20.40 4.22 -24.80
N TYR A 37 -19.70 3.20 -25.30
CA TYR A 37 -20.32 1.99 -25.84
C TYR A 37 -21.12 1.22 -24.78
N LEU A 38 -20.58 1.07 -23.57
CA LEU A 38 -21.26 0.39 -22.47
C LEU A 38 -22.50 1.16 -22.01
N ASN A 39 -22.41 2.48 -21.92
CA ASN A 39 -23.53 3.34 -21.48
C ASN A 39 -24.63 3.44 -22.54
N LYS A 40 -24.28 3.44 -23.83
CA LYS A 40 -25.24 3.60 -24.93
C LYS A 40 -25.89 2.30 -25.37
N TYR A 41 -25.17 1.16 -25.29
CA TYR A 41 -25.60 -0.10 -25.89
C TYR A 41 -25.55 -1.33 -24.95
N ALA A 42 -25.27 -1.12 -23.67
CA ALA A 42 -25.24 -2.16 -22.64
C ALA A 42 -25.91 -1.68 -21.33
N GLU A 43 -25.60 -2.34 -20.22
CA GLU A 43 -26.12 -2.03 -18.87
C GLU A 43 -25.37 -0.87 -18.20
N GLY A 44 -24.49 -0.19 -18.93
CA GLY A 44 -23.65 0.88 -18.42
C GLY A 44 -22.44 0.41 -17.62
N THR A 45 -21.66 1.38 -17.14
CA THR A 45 -20.46 1.10 -16.35
C THR A 45 -20.80 0.69 -14.92
N ARG A 46 -20.16 -0.39 -14.43
CA ARG A 46 -20.18 -0.82 -13.02
C ARG A 46 -20.03 0.33 -12.00
N ASP A 47 -20.70 0.19 -10.87
CA ASP A 47 -20.59 1.11 -9.73
C ASP A 47 -19.15 1.22 -9.19
N ARG A 48 -18.84 2.39 -8.62
CA ARG A 48 -17.53 2.70 -8.03
C ARG A 48 -17.13 1.69 -6.96
N LYS A 49 -18.04 1.25 -6.09
CA LYS A 49 -17.70 0.26 -5.03
C LYS A 49 -17.30 -1.07 -5.65
N MET A 50 -18.04 -1.52 -6.68
CA MET A 50 -17.72 -2.75 -7.40
C MET A 50 -16.37 -2.65 -8.13
N ALA A 51 -16.10 -1.53 -8.80
CA ALA A 51 -14.82 -1.28 -9.45
C ALA A 51 -13.64 -1.31 -8.45
N CYS A 52 -13.79 -0.66 -7.29
CA CYS A 52 -12.77 -0.69 -6.23
C CYS A 52 -12.52 -2.10 -5.70
N LYS A 53 -13.58 -2.91 -5.53
CA LYS A 53 -13.46 -4.30 -5.06
C LYS A 53 -12.64 -5.16 -6.04
N LEU A 54 -12.92 -5.06 -7.34
CA LEU A 54 -12.20 -5.81 -8.38
C LEU A 54 -10.72 -5.40 -8.49
N ARG A 55 -10.39 -4.13 -8.24
CA ARG A 55 -9.00 -3.66 -8.22
C ARG A 55 -8.20 -4.15 -7.01
N THR A 56 -8.88 -4.37 -5.89
CA THR A 56 -8.24 -4.70 -4.62
C THR A 56 -8.10 -6.22 -4.48
N ASN A 57 -7.25 -6.82 -5.33
CA ASN A 57 -6.89 -8.24 -5.22
C ASN A 57 -5.83 -8.46 -4.13
N ASP A 58 -5.62 -9.73 -3.76
CA ASP A 58 -4.69 -10.08 -2.68
C ASP A 58 -3.23 -9.78 -3.04
N GLU A 59 -2.84 -10.00 -4.30
CA GLU A 59 -1.50 -9.64 -4.80
C GLU A 59 -1.21 -8.14 -4.64
N TYR A 60 -2.17 -7.27 -4.98
CA TYR A 60 -2.06 -5.83 -4.82
C TYR A 60 -1.99 -5.44 -3.34
N ARG A 61 -2.77 -6.09 -2.47
CA ARG A 61 -2.70 -5.88 -1.02
C ARG A 61 -1.31 -6.25 -0.49
N GLU A 62 -0.76 -7.38 -0.91
CA GLU A 62 0.57 -7.82 -0.51
C GLU A 62 1.66 -6.87 -1.02
N LYS A 63 1.57 -6.44 -2.28
CA LYS A 63 2.48 -5.42 -2.83
C LYS A 63 2.46 -4.14 -1.99
N ILE A 64 1.27 -3.65 -1.63
CA ILE A 64 1.13 -2.45 -0.79
C ILE A 64 1.72 -2.69 0.60
N LYS A 65 1.39 -3.80 1.26
CA LYS A 65 1.96 -4.16 2.57
C LYS A 65 3.49 -4.16 2.55
N PHE A 66 4.08 -4.77 1.52
CA PHE A 66 5.53 -4.83 1.34
C PHE A 66 6.16 -3.43 1.21
N THR A 67 5.58 -2.56 0.38
CA THR A 67 6.08 -1.19 0.19
C THR A 67 5.91 -0.30 1.42
N GLN A 68 4.99 -0.64 2.34
CA GLN A 68 4.76 0.12 3.56
C GLN A 68 5.54 -0.41 4.77
N LEU A 69 6.29 -1.50 4.61
CA LEU A 69 6.97 -2.18 5.69
C LEU A 69 8.33 -1.54 5.99
N GLY A 70 8.48 -1.00 7.20
CA GLY A 70 9.78 -0.54 7.71
C GLY A 70 10.44 0.51 6.83
N GLU A 71 11.67 0.26 6.41
CA GLU A 71 12.48 1.19 5.61
C GLU A 71 12.06 1.26 4.14
N LYS A 72 11.26 0.29 3.67
CA LYS A 72 10.71 0.33 2.29
C LYS A 72 9.67 1.43 2.13
N ASN A 73 9.10 1.90 3.24
CA ASN A 73 8.21 3.03 3.21
C ASN A 73 9.01 4.30 2.90
N SER A 74 8.69 4.94 1.77
CA SER A 74 9.34 6.19 1.32
C SER A 74 9.33 7.34 2.35
N VAL A 75 8.44 7.29 3.35
CA VAL A 75 8.31 8.31 4.41
C VAL A 75 9.02 7.87 5.72
N ALA A 76 9.62 6.67 5.75
CA ALA A 76 10.32 6.17 6.92
C ALA A 76 11.56 7.02 7.25
N LYS A 77 11.66 7.45 8.51
CA LYS A 77 12.81 8.24 9.01
C LYS A 77 13.97 7.39 9.53
N LEU A 78 13.71 6.09 9.73
CA LEU A 78 14.64 5.14 10.31
C LEU A 78 14.85 3.99 9.31
N THR A 79 16.06 3.47 9.30
CA THR A 79 16.45 2.24 8.59
C THR A 79 16.43 1.06 9.57
N GLU A 80 16.42 -0.17 9.05
CA GLU A 80 16.48 -1.38 9.88
C GLU A 80 17.70 -1.36 10.82
N GLU A 81 18.85 -0.96 10.30
CA GLU A 81 20.10 -0.82 11.05
C GLU A 81 19.98 0.19 12.21
N LYS A 82 19.35 1.35 11.98
CA LYS A 82 19.13 2.35 13.04
C LYS A 82 18.19 1.82 14.12
N VAL A 83 17.17 1.04 13.74
CA VAL A 83 16.23 0.43 14.68
C VAL A 83 16.93 -0.58 15.59
N LEU A 84 17.80 -1.43 15.03
CA LEU A 84 18.63 -2.35 15.81
C LEU A 84 19.55 -1.61 16.77
N LYS A 85 20.23 -0.56 16.30
CA LYS A 85 21.08 0.30 17.14
C LYS A 85 20.29 0.98 18.27
N ILE A 86 19.05 1.43 18.00
CA ILE A 86 18.17 2.00 19.03
C ILE A 86 17.89 0.96 20.13
N ARG A 87 17.59 -0.30 19.76
CA ARG A 87 17.32 -1.37 20.72
C ARG A 87 18.56 -1.69 21.56
N GLN A 88 19.71 -1.85 20.92
CA GLN A 88 20.99 -2.12 21.61
C GLN A 88 21.37 -1.00 22.58
N ILE A 89 21.44 0.26 22.11
CA ILE A 89 21.80 1.40 22.96
C ILE A 89 20.80 1.57 24.11
N TYR A 90 19.51 1.27 23.88
CA TYR A 90 18.53 1.32 24.95
C TYR A 90 18.83 0.30 26.05
N GLU A 91 19.18 -0.94 25.69
CA GLU A 91 19.57 -1.97 26.65
C GLU A 91 20.85 -1.61 27.40
N ASP A 92 21.87 -1.11 26.69
CA ASP A 92 23.13 -0.65 27.29
C ASP A 92 22.88 0.46 28.34
N LEU A 93 22.06 1.45 27.99
CA LEU A 93 21.69 2.54 28.92
C LEU A 93 20.93 2.02 30.15
N LEU A 94 20.09 0.99 30.00
CA LEU A 94 19.42 0.40 31.16
C LEU A 94 20.39 -0.37 32.06
N SER A 95 21.35 -1.08 31.47
CA SER A 95 22.40 -1.80 32.20
C SER A 95 23.33 -0.86 32.97
N GLU A 96 23.61 0.32 32.43
CA GLU A 96 24.33 1.41 33.11
C GLU A 96 23.53 2.10 34.22
N GLY A 97 22.25 1.75 34.39
CA GLY A 97 21.38 2.29 35.45
C GLY A 97 20.59 3.54 35.07
N HIS A 98 20.56 3.93 33.79
CA HIS A 98 19.75 5.08 33.37
C HIS A 98 18.25 4.77 33.44
N GLY A 99 17.45 5.78 33.79
CA GLY A 99 16.00 5.65 33.79
C GLY A 99 15.41 5.45 32.39
N LYS A 100 14.41 4.57 32.26
CA LYS A 100 13.72 4.25 30.98
C LYS A 100 13.30 5.49 30.20
N THR A 101 12.72 6.48 30.89
CA THR A 101 12.23 7.72 30.28
C THR A 101 13.38 8.58 29.73
N GLN A 102 14.46 8.71 30.49
CA GLN A 102 15.65 9.48 30.09
C GLN A 102 16.32 8.86 28.87
N ALA A 103 16.52 7.54 28.87
CA ALA A 103 17.09 6.81 27.73
C ALA A 103 16.25 7.00 26.46
N GLN A 104 14.91 6.93 26.55
CA GLN A 104 14.04 7.15 25.40
C GLN A 104 14.10 8.59 24.87
N TYR A 105 14.18 9.61 25.73
CA TYR A 105 14.34 11.00 25.30
C TYR A 105 15.69 11.24 24.62
N TYR A 106 16.76 10.68 25.18
CA TYR A 106 18.09 10.75 24.57
C TYR A 106 18.10 10.14 23.16
N LEU A 107 17.58 8.92 23.01
CA LEU A 107 17.48 8.25 21.72
C LEU A 107 16.59 9.01 20.73
N ALA A 108 15.46 9.55 21.21
CA ALA A 108 14.55 10.36 20.39
C ALA A 108 15.28 11.58 19.80
N LYS A 109 16.05 12.30 20.63
CA LYS A 109 16.86 13.43 20.20
C LYS A 109 17.97 12.99 19.23
N LYS A 110 18.70 11.92 19.56
CA LYS A 110 19.82 11.39 18.76
C LYS A 110 19.41 10.97 17.36
N TYR A 111 18.23 10.35 17.21
CA TYR A 111 17.73 9.83 15.94
C TYR A 111 16.70 10.73 15.25
N GLY A 112 16.39 11.91 15.81
CA GLY A 112 15.44 12.85 15.22
C GLY A 112 14.00 12.34 15.16
N VAL A 113 13.59 11.51 16.13
CA VAL A 113 12.24 10.93 16.22
C VAL A 113 11.55 11.34 17.52
N LYS A 114 10.25 11.07 17.64
CA LYS A 114 9.51 11.37 18.89
C LYS A 114 9.76 10.26 19.92
N ARG A 115 9.73 10.61 21.21
CA ARG A 115 9.87 9.65 22.34
C ARG A 115 8.90 8.45 22.25
N PRO A 116 7.60 8.61 21.91
CA PRO A 116 6.71 7.48 21.68
C PRO A 116 7.18 6.51 20.59
N THR A 117 7.79 7.02 19.50
CA THR A 117 8.37 6.19 18.43
C THR A 117 9.46 5.27 18.98
N VAL A 118 10.36 5.81 19.81
CA VAL A 118 11.39 5.00 20.48
C VAL A 118 10.74 3.96 21.40
N SER A 119 9.74 4.37 22.18
CA SER A 119 9.00 3.45 23.06
C SER A 119 8.36 2.29 22.28
N ASP A 120 7.79 2.54 21.11
CA ASP A 120 7.17 1.49 20.30
C ASP A 120 8.21 0.58 19.63
N ILE A 121 9.37 1.12 19.27
CA ILE A 121 10.50 0.34 18.73
C ILE A 121 11.06 -0.63 19.78
N VAL A 122 11.35 -0.13 20.98
CA VAL A 122 11.96 -0.96 22.05
C VAL A 122 10.98 -2.00 22.57
N ARG A 123 9.67 -1.70 22.56
CA ARG A 123 8.60 -2.67 22.90
C ARG A 123 8.20 -3.58 21.73
N ARG A 124 8.86 -3.48 20.58
CA ARG A 124 8.56 -4.25 19.36
C ARG A 124 7.09 -4.15 18.91
N ARG A 125 6.43 -3.03 19.20
CA ARG A 125 5.06 -2.74 18.71
C ARG A 125 5.07 -2.33 17.25
N THR A 126 6.13 -1.64 16.82
CA THR A 126 6.44 -1.33 15.43
C THR A 126 7.70 -2.10 15.01
N TRP A 127 8.00 -2.11 13.70
CA TRP A 127 9.17 -2.81 13.15
C TRP A 127 9.23 -4.30 13.54
N LYS A 128 8.09 -5.00 13.47
CA LYS A 128 7.94 -6.42 13.88
C LYS A 128 8.68 -7.43 13.00
N HIS A 129 9.12 -7.00 11.82
CA HIS A 129 9.89 -7.83 10.88
C HIS A 129 11.38 -7.94 11.27
N ILE A 130 11.81 -7.17 12.28
CA ILE A 130 13.15 -7.18 12.88
C ILE A 130 13.03 -7.53 14.37
#